data_AF-A0A847B022-F1
#
_entry.id   AF-A0A847B022-F1
#
_cell.length_a   1.000
_cell.length_b   1.000
_cell.length_c   1.000
_cell.angle_alpha   90.00
_cell.angle_beta   90.00
_cell.angle_gamma   90.00
#
_symmetry.space_group_name_H-M   'P 1'
#
loop_
_entity.id
_entity.type
_entity.pdbx_description
1 polymer ?
#
loop_
_entity_poly.entity_id
_entity_poly.type
_entity_poly.pdbx_seq_one_letter_code
_entity_poly.pdbx_strand_id
1 'polypeptide(L)'
;IARASNRQLRDSDPSAHAEIVALREAGKVLRNYRLDDCDIYVTVEPCLMCREALKRARIRSVYYAAPAAREATHIPEYIEESSFSGAAGKLIREFFSGKR
;
A
#
# COMPACT_ATOMS: atom_id res chain seq x y z
N ILE A 1 -9.92 -4.09 -5.09
CA ILE A 1 -10.84 -4.63 -4.06
C ILE A 1 -11.11 -3.69 -2.90
N ALA A 2 -10.13 -2.88 -2.46
CA ALA A 2 -10.31 -1.85 -1.44
C ALA A 2 -9.51 -0.59 -1.83
N ARG A 3 -9.88 0.56 -1.26
CA ARG A 3 -9.16 1.83 -1.38
C ARG A 3 -9.14 2.52 -0.02
N ALA A 4 -8.00 3.07 0.36
CA ALA A 4 -7.84 3.76 1.64
C ALA A 4 -6.81 4.89 1.54
N SER A 5 -6.80 5.77 2.53
CA SER A 5 -5.81 6.82 2.74
C SER A 5 -5.35 6.81 4.20
N ASN A 6 -4.22 7.48 4.49
CA ASN A 6 -3.78 7.68 5.86
C ASN A 6 -4.90 8.34 6.69
N ARG A 7 -5.14 7.79 7.88
CA ARG A 7 -6.16 8.28 8.81
C ARG A 7 -5.69 8.26 10.27
N GLN A 8 -4.36 8.23 10.51
CA GLN A 8 -3.77 8.25 11.85
C GLN A 8 -4.35 9.35 12.74
N LEU A 9 -4.33 10.60 12.26
CA LEU A 9 -4.87 11.74 13.01
C LEU A 9 -6.38 11.65 13.22
N ARG A 10 -7.12 11.23 12.19
CA ARG A 10 -8.59 11.13 12.24
C ARG A 10 -9.06 10.10 13.27
N ASP A 11 -8.35 8.98 13.33
CA ASP A 11 -8.73 7.85 14.17
C ASP A 11 -8.04 7.84 15.53
N SER A 12 -7.03 8.69 15.73
CA SER A 12 -6.08 8.56 16.86
C SER A 12 -5.46 7.16 16.95
N ASP A 13 -5.22 6.51 15.80
CA ASP A 13 -4.65 5.17 15.69
C ASP A 13 -3.28 5.25 14.99
N PRO A 14 -2.16 5.01 15.67
CA PRO A 14 -0.83 5.09 15.06
C PRO A 14 -0.63 4.09 13.92
N SER A 15 -1.41 3.00 13.89
CA SER A 15 -1.37 1.96 12.86
C SER A 15 -2.21 2.28 11.62
N ALA A 16 -3.02 3.34 11.63
CA ALA A 16 -3.99 3.62 10.57
C ALA A 16 -3.38 4.28 9.31
N HIS A 17 -2.28 3.71 8.84
CA HIS A 17 -1.65 4.00 7.55
C HIS A 17 -2.55 3.49 6.41
N ALA A 18 -2.40 4.05 5.21
CA ALA A 18 -3.25 3.72 4.07
C ALA A 18 -3.23 2.22 3.76
N GLU A 19 -2.06 1.59 3.86
CA GLU A 19 -1.80 0.17 3.57
C GLU A 19 -2.52 -0.73 4.58
N ILE A 20 -2.40 -0.43 5.87
CA ILE A 20 -3.06 -1.19 6.94
C ILE A 20 -4.57 -1.10 6.80
N VAL A 21 -5.09 0.09 6.53
CA VAL A 21 -6.52 0.30 6.34
C VAL A 21 -7.01 -0.44 5.08
N ALA A 22 -6.26 -0.36 3.98
CA ALA A 22 -6.59 -1.09 2.76
C ALA A 22 -6.61 -2.62 2.97
N LEU A 23 -5.64 -3.17 3.70
CA LEU A 23 -5.60 -4.59 4.09
C LEU A 23 -6.82 -4.98 4.92
N ARG A 24 -7.16 -4.18 5.94
CA ARG A 24 -8.34 -4.42 6.80
C ARG A 24 -9.63 -4.46 5.97
N GLU A 25 -9.82 -3.50 5.06
CA GLU A 25 -11.01 -3.46 4.21
C GLU A 25 -11.02 -4.58 3.17
N ALA A 26 -9.88 -4.88 2.54
CA ALA A 26 -9.76 -6.01 1.61
C ALA A 26 -10.08 -7.35 2.28
N GLY A 27 -9.57 -7.58 3.49
CA GLY A 27 -9.82 -8.81 4.23
C GLY A 27 -11.28 -8.98 4.66
N LYS A 28 -12.00 -7.88 4.95
CA LYS A 28 -13.45 -7.92 5.17
C LYS A 28 -14.20 -8.32 3.89
N VAL A 29 -13.83 -7.74 2.75
CA VAL A 29 -14.46 -8.02 1.45
C VAL A 29 -14.24 -9.49 1.05
N LEU A 30 -13.02 -9.99 1.19
CA LEU A 30 -12.67 -11.37 0.83
C LEU A 30 -12.96 -12.39 1.93
N ARG A 31 -13.38 -11.93 3.11
CA ARG A 31 -13.57 -12.73 4.33
C ARG A 31 -12.37 -13.63 4.65
N ASN A 32 -11.17 -13.14 4.37
CA ASN A 32 -9.91 -13.84 4.59
C ASN A 32 -8.81 -12.84 4.96
N TYR A 33 -7.92 -13.22 5.88
CA TYR A 33 -6.78 -12.38 6.25
C TYR A 33 -5.60 -12.56 5.27
N ARG A 34 -5.59 -13.66 4.52
CA ARG A 34 -4.63 -13.89 3.44
C ARG A 34 -5.20 -13.38 2.13
N LEU A 35 -4.37 -12.64 1.41
CA LEU A 35 -4.69 -11.91 0.20
C LEU A 35 -3.73 -12.33 -0.92
N ASP A 36 -3.48 -13.64 -1.04
CA ASP A 36 -2.43 -14.21 -1.90
C ASP A 36 -2.56 -13.78 -3.39
N ASP A 37 -3.78 -13.50 -3.88
CA ASP A 37 -4.04 -13.06 -5.26
C ASP A 37 -4.15 -11.54 -5.45
N CYS A 38 -3.79 -10.77 -4.43
CA CYS A 38 -3.94 -9.32 -4.42
C CYS A 38 -2.60 -8.62 -4.63
N ASP A 39 -2.64 -7.57 -5.43
CA ASP A 39 -1.57 -6.58 -5.57
C ASP A 39 -1.98 -5.28 -4.85
N ILE A 40 -1.01 -4.56 -4.29
CA ILE A 40 -1.25 -3.25 -3.67
C ILE A 40 -0.50 -2.14 -4.41
N TYR A 41 -1.18 -1.00 -4.55
CA TYR A 41 -0.64 0.21 -5.15
C TYR A 41 -0.65 1.31 -4.10
N VAL A 42 0.51 1.90 -3.82
CA VAL A 42 0.68 2.93 -2.80
C VAL A 42 1.42 4.14 -3.38
N THR A 43 1.21 5.29 -2.76
CA THR A 43 1.69 6.57 -3.32
C THR A 43 3.11 6.90 -2.86
N VAL A 44 3.49 6.38 -1.70
CA VAL A 44 4.82 6.45 -1.11
C VAL A 44 5.19 5.05 -0.68
N GLU A 45 6.47 4.72 -0.76
CA GLU A 45 7.03 3.47 -0.27
C GLU A 45 6.56 3.17 1.16
N PRO A 46 6.03 1.95 1.43
CA PRO A 46 5.51 1.62 2.75
C PRO A 46 6.59 1.64 3.83
N CYS A 47 6.22 2.07 5.04
CA CYS A 47 7.11 1.95 6.21
C CYS A 47 7.27 0.48 6.64
N LEU A 48 8.23 0.23 7.54
CA LEU A 48 8.50 -1.13 8.07
C LEU A 48 7.25 -1.84 8.61
N MET A 49 6.41 -1.14 9.39
CA MET A 49 5.16 -1.70 9.91
C MET A 49 4.24 -2.18 8.78
N CYS A 50 4.05 -1.35 7.75
CA CYS A 50 3.20 -1.68 6.61
C CYS A 50 3.78 -2.84 5.81
N ARG A 51 5.10 -2.89 5.58
CA ARG A 51 5.77 -4.01 4.89
C ARG A 51 5.52 -5.33 5.58
N GLU A 52 5.72 -5.39 6.89
CA GLU A 52 5.49 -6.63 7.64
C GLU A 52 4.02 -7.06 7.63
N ALA A 53 3.08 -6.11 7.63
CA ALA A 53 1.67 -6.41 7.47
C ALA A 53 1.34 -6.97 6.07
N LEU A 54 1.89 -6.38 5.01
CA LEU A 54 1.73 -6.85 3.62
C LEU A 54 2.28 -8.28 3.45
N LYS A 55 3.46 -8.55 4.00
CA LYS A 55 4.07 -9.88 4.01
C LYS A 55 3.20 -10.91 4.76
N ARG A 56 2.68 -10.55 5.94
CA ARG A 56 1.75 -11.41 6.71
C ARG A 56 0.43 -11.65 5.99
N ALA A 57 -0.05 -10.65 5.25
CA ALA A 57 -1.24 -10.76 4.41
C ALA A 57 -0.97 -11.51 3.09
N ARG A 58 0.29 -11.87 2.78
CA ARG A 58 0.69 -12.57 1.55
C ARG A 58 0.37 -11.79 0.27
N ILE A 59 0.42 -10.46 0.32
CA ILE A 59 0.27 -9.65 -0.89
C ILE A 59 1.32 -10.07 -1.93
N ARG A 60 0.88 -10.29 -3.17
CA ARG A 60 1.72 -10.81 -4.25
C ARG A 60 2.76 -9.79 -4.68
N SER A 61 2.32 -8.56 -4.92
CA SER A 61 3.17 -7.47 -5.39
C SER A 61 2.82 -6.14 -4.73
N VAL A 62 3.84 -5.33 -4.48
CA VAL A 62 3.72 -3.97 -3.93
C VAL A 62 4.30 -2.99 -4.93
N TYR A 63 3.48 -2.03 -5.36
CA TYR A 63 3.87 -0.98 -6.29
C TYR A 63 3.80 0.38 -5.59
N TYR A 64 4.87 1.18 -5.66
CA TYR A 64 4.91 2.51 -5.06
C TYR A 64 5.41 3.58 -6.03
N ALA A 65 4.89 4.80 -5.86
CA ALA A 65 5.19 5.93 -6.75
C ALA A 65 6.47 6.69 -6.36
N ALA A 66 6.71 6.91 -5.06
CA ALA A 66 7.89 7.62 -4.59
C ALA A 66 8.58 6.87 -3.44
N PRO A 67 9.92 6.83 -3.39
CA PRO A 67 10.65 6.29 -2.25
C PRO A 67 10.38 7.11 -0.98
N ALA A 68 10.50 6.49 0.19
CA ALA A 68 10.33 7.18 1.46
C ALA A 68 11.55 8.07 1.77
N ALA A 69 11.32 9.36 2.07
CA ALA A 69 12.39 10.35 2.23
C ALA A 69 13.28 10.15 3.48
N ARG A 70 12.82 9.41 4.49
CA ARG A 70 13.56 9.12 5.73
C ARG A 70 13.27 7.68 6.18
N GLU A 71 14.32 6.86 6.17
CA GLU A 71 14.39 5.47 6.67
C GLU A 71 13.30 4.51 6.16
N ALA A 72 13.37 4.22 4.87
CA ALA A 72 13.12 2.86 4.40
C ALA A 72 14.43 2.07 4.56
N THR A 73 14.56 1.26 5.62
CA THR A 73 15.59 0.21 5.65
C THR A 73 15.37 -0.67 4.42
N HIS A 74 16.26 -0.55 3.44
CA HIS A 74 16.25 -1.33 2.21
C HIS A 74 16.28 -2.83 2.56
N ILE A 75 15.18 -3.55 2.29
CA ILE A 75 15.15 -5.02 2.34
C ILE A 75 14.95 -5.48 0.90
N PRO A 76 15.82 -6.34 0.33
CA PRO A 76 15.94 -6.54 -1.12
C PRO A 76 14.79 -7.31 -1.80
N GLU A 77 13.70 -7.63 -1.08
CA GLU A 77 12.69 -8.60 -1.52
C GLU A 77 11.44 -7.93 -2.16
N TYR A 78 11.40 -6.60 -2.27
CA TYR A 78 10.31 -5.88 -2.95
C TYR A 78 10.72 -5.50 -4.38
N ILE A 79 9.83 -5.75 -5.34
CA ILE A 79 10.04 -5.34 -6.73
C ILE A 79 10.01 -3.81 -6.79
N GLU A 80 11.18 -3.20 -7.03
CA GLU A 80 11.31 -1.77 -7.36
C GLU A 80 10.73 -1.48 -8.75
N GLU A 81 9.41 -1.38 -8.86
CA GLU A 81 8.80 -0.68 -9.99
C GLU A 81 8.45 0.76 -9.59
N SER A 82 9.51 1.56 -9.43
CA SER A 82 9.45 3.04 -9.33
C SER A 82 8.97 3.70 -10.64
N SER A 83 8.72 2.91 -11.68
CA SER A 83 8.33 3.40 -12.98
C SER A 83 6.82 3.61 -13.04
N PHE A 84 6.42 4.88 -12.95
CA PHE A 84 5.07 5.38 -13.28
C PHE A 84 4.59 5.05 -14.73
N SER A 85 5.31 4.20 -15.48
CA SER A 85 5.03 3.81 -16.85
C SER A 85 4.09 2.59 -16.96
N GLY A 86 3.89 1.83 -15.88
CA GLY A 86 3.01 0.65 -15.87
C GLY A 86 1.55 0.94 -15.47
N ALA A 87 0.72 -0.12 -15.44
CA ALA A 87 -0.66 -0.06 -14.93
C ALA A 87 -0.75 0.52 -13.50
N ALA A 88 0.30 0.29 -12.69
CA ALA A 88 0.50 0.92 -11.39
C ALA A 88 0.52 2.44 -11.45
N GLY A 89 1.34 3.00 -12.33
CA GLY A 89 1.45 4.44 -12.55
C GLY A 89 0.14 5.04 -13.05
N LYS A 90 -0.59 4.33 -13.91
CA LYS A 90 -1.93 4.74 -14.36
C LYS A 90 -2.93 4.79 -13.21
N LEU A 91 -3.02 3.76 -12.38
CA LEU A 91 -3.94 3.72 -11.23
C LEU A 91 -3.62 4.78 -10.18
N ILE A 92 -2.33 5.00 -9.90
CA ILE A 92 -1.91 6.06 -8.98
C ILE A 92 -2.25 7.44 -9.56
N ARG A 93 -1.99 7.68 -10.86
CA ARG A 93 -2.36 8.93 -11.54
C ARG A 93 -3.88 9.14 -11.57
N GLU A 94 -4.67 8.12 -11.87
CA GLU A 94 -6.13 8.18 -11.85
C GLU A 94 -6.68 8.47 -10.45
N PHE A 95 -6.06 7.92 -9.39
CA PHE A 95 -6.46 8.23 -8.02
C PHE A 95 -6.21 9.71 -7.66
N PHE A 96 -5.14 10.32 -8.19
CA PHE A 96 -4.79 11.71 -7.92
C PHE A 96 -5.38 12.73 -8.92
N SER A 97 -5.81 12.32 -10.11
CA SER A 97 -6.31 13.24 -11.15
C SER A 97 -7.63 13.93 -10.77
N GLY A 98 -8.41 13.35 -9.85
CA GLY A 98 -9.68 13.91 -9.37
C GLY A 98 -9.62 14.66 -8.03
N LYS A 99 -8.43 14.94 -7.49
CA LYS A 99 -8.25 15.55 -6.14
C LYS A 99 -7.44 16.85 -6.13
N ARG A 100 -7.53 17.67 -7.19
CA ARG A 100 -7.09 19.08 -7.13
C ARG A 100 -8.15 19.94 -6.47
#